data_AF-A0A7U3YPJ6-F1
#
_entry.id   AF-A0A7U3YPJ6-F1
#
_cell.length_a   1.000
_cell.length_b   1.000
_cell.length_c   1.000
_cell.angle_alpha   90.00
_cell.angle_beta   90.00
_cell.angle_gamma   90.00
#
_symmetry.space_group_name_H-M   'P 1'
#
loop_
_entity.id
_entity.type
_entity.pdbx_description
1 polymer ?
#
loop_
_entity_poly.entity_id
_entity_poly.type
_entity_poly.pdbx_seq_one_letter_code
_entity_poly.pdbx_strand_id
1 'polypeptide(L)'
;MAIPEQQILVCQSFRTKGDPKGICHKQTDGFLQYIEEEILDRGLDVQVIATGCLKQCENGPVLVVQPQNWWFKGVTSTGIIDAILDGIEDGEPAADYLIE
;
A
#
# COMPACT_ATOMS: atom_id res chain seq x y z
N MET A 1 -11.44 17.01 10.69
CA MET A 1 -10.80 16.04 9.76
C MET A 1 -10.85 16.65 8.39
N ALA A 2 -9.70 16.96 7.81
CA ALA A 2 -9.61 17.36 6.41
C ALA A 2 -9.78 16.11 5.52
N ILE A 3 -10.10 16.33 4.24
CA ILE A 3 -10.12 15.30 3.22
C ILE A 3 -8.66 15.12 2.78
N PRO A 4 -8.07 13.91 2.80
CA PRO A 4 -6.66 13.72 2.44
C PRO A 4 -6.44 13.95 0.95
N GLU A 5 -5.30 14.52 0.57
CA GLU A 5 -4.88 14.68 -0.82
C GLU A 5 -4.67 13.33 -1.53
N GLN A 6 -4.13 12.33 -0.81
CA GLN A 6 -3.81 11.02 -1.37
C GLN A 6 -4.28 9.86 -0.48
N GLN A 7 -4.36 8.67 -1.08
CA GLN A 7 -4.75 7.44 -0.37
C GLN A 7 -3.81 6.30 -0.73
N ILE A 8 -3.35 5.57 0.28
CA ILE A 8 -2.63 4.32 0.14
C ILE A 8 -3.58 3.16 0.46
N LEU A 9 -3.89 2.35 -0.55
CA LEU A 9 -4.72 1.17 -0.44
C LEU A 9 -3.81 -0.05 -0.26
N VAL A 10 -3.88 -0.68 0.91
CA VAL A 10 -3.08 -1.87 1.25
C VAL A 10 -3.97 -3.10 1.16
N CYS A 11 -3.65 -4.04 0.26
CA CYS A 11 -4.43 -5.27 0.10
C CYS A 11 -4.26 -6.18 1.32
N GLN A 12 -5.31 -6.38 2.10
CA GLN A 12 -5.31 -7.30 3.25
C GLN A 12 -6.04 -8.61 2.95
N SER A 13 -6.29 -8.90 1.67
CA SER A 13 -6.95 -10.14 1.22
C SER A 13 -8.30 -10.44 1.89
N PHE A 14 -8.99 -9.42 2.43
CA PHE A 14 -10.33 -9.61 2.98
C PHE A 14 -11.28 -10.04 1.87
N ARG A 15 -12.09 -11.07 2.14
CA ARG A 15 -13.13 -11.57 1.24
C ARG A 15 -14.48 -11.30 1.87
N THR A 16 -15.48 -11.02 1.03
CA THR A 16 -16.86 -10.71 1.47
C THR A 16 -17.50 -11.83 2.28
N LYS A 17 -17.05 -13.08 2.12
CA LYS A 17 -17.41 -14.22 2.97
C LYS A 17 -16.19 -15.08 3.23
N GLY A 18 -15.78 -15.16 4.51
CA GLY A 18 -14.70 -16.03 4.98
C GLY A 18 -13.46 -15.28 5.49
N ASP A 19 -12.50 -16.04 6.01
CA ASP A 19 -11.27 -15.50 6.57
C ASP A 19 -10.37 -14.86 5.51
N PRO A 20 -9.52 -13.89 5.90
CA PRO A 20 -8.48 -13.36 5.03
C PRO A 20 -7.60 -14.52 4.52
N LYS A 21 -7.56 -14.69 3.20
CA LYS A 21 -6.78 -15.74 2.54
C LYS A 21 -6.04 -15.15 1.35
N GLY A 22 -4.72 -15.15 1.42
CA GLY A 22 -3.87 -14.68 0.32
C GLY A 22 -2.45 -14.40 0.77
N ILE A 23 -1.58 -14.13 -0.20
CA ILE A 23 -0.18 -13.77 0.03
C ILE A 23 -0.08 -12.42 0.73
N CYS A 24 -0.93 -11.44 0.36
CA CYS A 24 -0.84 -10.10 0.92
C CYS A 24 -1.05 -10.12 2.45
N HIS A 25 -2.16 -10.69 2.93
CA HIS A 25 -2.40 -10.77 4.38
C HIS A 25 -1.29 -11.52 5.15
N LYS A 26 -0.72 -12.57 4.55
CA LYS A 26 0.30 -13.39 5.21
C LYS A 26 1.69 -12.75 5.27
N GLN A 27 1.97 -11.78 4.40
CA GLN A 27 3.30 -11.19 4.25
C GLN A 27 3.37 -9.71 4.64
N THR A 28 2.24 -9.08 4.93
CA THR A 28 2.16 -7.65 5.27
C THR A 28 1.76 -7.42 6.73
N ASP A 29 2.10 -8.35 7.63
CA ASP A 29 1.85 -8.15 9.06
C ASP A 29 2.59 -6.90 9.55
N GLY A 30 1.91 -6.05 10.32
CA GLY A 30 2.45 -4.76 10.77
C GLY A 30 2.53 -3.65 9.70
N PHE A 31 2.34 -3.92 8.41
CA PHE A 31 2.53 -2.90 7.36
C PHE A 31 1.57 -1.72 7.48
N LEU A 32 0.31 -1.97 7.86
CA LEU A 32 -0.66 -0.90 8.06
C LEU A 32 -0.18 0.09 9.14
N GLN A 33 0.33 -0.43 10.26
CA GLN A 33 0.85 0.40 11.35
C GLN A 33 2.12 1.14 10.91
N TYR A 34 3.04 0.44 10.25
CA TYR A 34 4.28 1.03 9.77
C TYR A 34 4.02 2.20 8.80
N ILE A 35 3.13 2.00 7.81
CA ILE A 35 2.78 3.06 6.86
C ILE A 35 2.13 4.23 7.59
N GLU A 36 1.22 3.98 8.53
CA GLU A 36 0.55 5.04 9.31
C GLU A 36 1.55 5.89 10.12
N GLU A 37 2.53 5.24 10.76
CA GLU A 37 3.59 5.92 11.51
C GLU A 37 4.47 6.77 10.56
N GLU A 38 4.92 6.19 9.45
CA GLU A 38 5.78 6.87 8.49
C GLU A 38 5.12 8.07 7.81
N ILE A 39 3.84 7.98 7.40
CA ILE A 39 3.15 9.13 6.78
C ILE A 39 3.02 10.29 7.77
N LEU A 40 2.87 10.01 9.07
CA LEU A 40 2.78 11.04 10.11
C LEU A 40 4.15 11.66 10.38
N ASP A 41 5.19 10.84 10.49
CA ASP A 41 6.57 11.29 10.73
C ASP A 41 7.11 12.14 9.56
N ARG A 42 6.72 11.81 8.33
CA ARG A 42 7.05 12.55 7.09
C ARG A 42 6.13 13.76 6.84
N GLY A 43 5.00 13.85 7.56
CA GLY A 43 4.02 14.93 7.38
C GLY A 43 3.24 14.86 6.06
N LEU A 44 3.01 13.66 5.53
CA LEU A 44 2.27 13.43 4.28
C LEU A 44 0.77 13.50 4.52
N ASP A 45 0.04 14.21 3.63
CA ASP A 45 -1.43 14.25 3.65
C ASP A 45 -2.03 13.02 2.93
N VAL A 46 -1.77 11.85 3.53
CA VAL A 46 -2.14 10.54 3.00
C VAL A 46 -3.03 9.81 3.99
N GLN A 47 -4.05 9.10 3.51
CA GLN A 47 -4.80 8.15 4.34
C GLN A 47 -4.41 6.71 3.99
N VAL A 48 -4.05 5.92 4.99
CA VAL A 48 -3.87 4.47 4.84
C VAL A 48 -5.23 3.77 4.91
N ILE A 49 -5.51 2.90 3.93
CA ILE A 49 -6.77 2.17 3.79
C ILE A 49 -6.47 0.69 3.64
N ALA A 50 -6.88 -0.09 4.63
CA ALA A 50 -6.91 -1.54 4.51
C ALA A 50 -8.05 -1.97 3.56
N THR A 51 -7.72 -2.72 2.53
CA THR A 51 -8.69 -3.14 1.50
C THR A 51 -8.93 -4.64 1.50
N GLY A 52 -10.08 -5.03 0.94
CA GLY A 52 -10.30 -6.42 0.52
C GLY A 52 -9.37 -6.85 -0.61
N CYS A 53 -9.57 -8.07 -1.10
CA CYS A 53 -8.77 -8.59 -2.21
C CYS A 53 -8.86 -7.69 -3.46
N LEU A 54 -7.71 -7.17 -3.91
CA LEU A 54 -7.56 -6.39 -5.14
C LEU A 54 -7.41 -7.25 -6.40
N LYS A 55 -7.57 -8.57 -6.29
CA LYS A 55 -7.50 -9.56 -7.39
C LYS A 55 -6.17 -9.62 -8.16
N GLN A 56 -5.09 -9.11 -7.57
CA GLN A 56 -3.74 -9.11 -8.12
C GLN A 56 -2.79 -10.05 -7.35
N CYS A 57 -3.28 -11.25 -7.01
CA CYS A 57 -2.55 -12.18 -6.13
C CYS A 57 -1.22 -12.67 -6.74
N GLU A 58 -1.12 -12.76 -8.06
CA GLU A 58 0.12 -13.16 -8.77
C GLU A 58 1.24 -12.14 -8.61
N ASN A 59 0.88 -10.88 -8.30
CA ASN A 59 1.77 -9.76 -8.05
C ASN A 59 1.92 -9.43 -6.55
N GLY A 60 1.28 -10.21 -5.67
CA GLY A 60 1.19 -9.85 -4.25
C GLY A 60 2.51 -9.97 -3.47
N PRO A 61 2.68 -9.19 -2.39
CA PRO A 61 1.73 -8.23 -1.83
C PRO A 61 1.54 -6.95 -2.65
N VAL A 62 0.31 -6.42 -2.65
CA VAL A 62 -0.10 -5.28 -3.50
C VAL A 62 -0.49 -4.07 -2.67
N LEU A 63 0.02 -2.91 -3.07
CA LEU A 63 -0.28 -1.60 -2.54
C LEU A 63 -0.62 -0.65 -3.70
N VAL A 64 -1.59 0.24 -3.53
CA VAL A 64 -2.01 1.19 -4.57
C VAL A 64 -2.01 2.61 -4.03
N VAL A 65 -1.46 3.56 -4.78
CA VAL A 65 -1.54 4.99 -4.48
C VAL A 65 -2.57 5.66 -5.38
N GLN A 66 -3.51 6.38 -4.79
CA GLN A 66 -4.55 7.17 -5.46
C GLN A 66 -4.34 8.67 -5.17
N PRO A 67 -4.68 9.58 -6.11
CA PRO A 67 -5.37 9.35 -7.39
C PRO A 67 -4.46 8.93 -8.56
N GLN A 68 -3.15 8.82 -8.35
CA GLN A 68 -2.18 8.54 -9.43
C GLN A 68 -2.35 7.15 -10.06
N ASN A 69 -3.07 6.25 -9.40
CA ASN A 69 -3.30 4.88 -9.81
C ASN A 69 -1.98 4.12 -10.01
N TRP A 70 -1.03 4.31 -9.09
CA TRP A 70 0.22 3.55 -9.06
C TRP A 70 -0.01 2.24 -8.33
N TRP A 71 0.18 1.13 -9.01
CA TRP A 71 0.02 -0.21 -8.45
C TRP A 71 1.39 -0.84 -8.22
N PHE A 72 1.69 -1.17 -6.97
CA PHE A 72 2.94 -1.77 -6.58
C PHE A 72 2.80 -3.27 -6.33
N LYS A 73 3.78 -4.05 -6.79
CA LYS A 73 3.88 -5.51 -6.64
C LYS A 73 5.04 -5.89 -5.74
N GLY A 74 4.97 -7.09 -5.16
CA GLY A 74 6.07 -7.67 -4.40
C GLY A 74 6.51 -6.80 -3.22
N VAL A 75 5.59 -6.06 -2.61
CA VAL A 75 5.88 -5.21 -1.45
C VAL A 75 6.07 -6.12 -0.24
N THR A 76 7.29 -6.63 -0.03
CA THR A 76 7.61 -7.66 0.97
C THR A 76 8.46 -7.17 2.14
N SER A 77 8.84 -5.89 2.16
CA SER A 77 9.64 -5.31 3.24
C SER A 77 9.30 -3.84 3.45
N THR A 78 9.63 -3.33 4.64
CA THR A 78 9.51 -1.90 4.97
C THR A 78 10.38 -1.03 4.06
N GLY A 79 11.58 -1.47 3.67
CA GLY A 79 12.41 -0.72 2.73
C GLY A 79 11.77 -0.51 1.34
N ILE A 80 10.88 -1.40 0.90
CA ILE A 80 10.09 -1.19 -0.33
C ILE A 80 8.99 -0.16 -0.07
N ILE A 81 8.37 -0.19 1.10
CA ILE A 81 7.39 0.83 1.52
C ILE A 81 8.05 2.20 1.55
N ASP A 82 9.26 2.31 2.14
CA ASP A 82 10.00 3.56 2.19
C ASP A 82 10.24 4.11 0.80
N ALA A 83 10.68 3.27 -0.15
CA ALA A 83 10.86 3.70 -1.55
C ALA A 83 9.54 4.18 -2.19
N ILE A 84 8.40 3.58 -1.85
CA ILE A 84 7.09 4.04 -2.33
C ILE A 84 6.73 5.40 -1.71
N LEU A 85 6.99 5.59 -0.41
CA LEU A 85 6.72 6.86 0.29
C LEU A 85 7.64 7.98 -0.22
N ASP A 86 8.93 7.70 -0.44
CA ASP A 86 9.87 8.62 -1.08
C ASP A 86 9.32 9.07 -2.45
N GLY A 87 8.77 8.13 -3.22
CA GLY A 87 8.14 8.45 -4.50
C GLY A 87 6.86 9.29 -4.41
N ILE A 88 6.11 9.18 -3.31
CA ILE A 88 4.97 10.06 -3.04
C ILE A 88 5.46 11.48 -2.75
N GLU A 89 6.53 11.63 -1.97
CA GLU A 89 7.17 12.92 -1.67
C GLU A 89 7.71 13.61 -2.92
N ASP A 90 8.41 12.83 -3.77
CA ASP A 90 9.03 13.32 -4.99
C ASP A 90 8.02 13.49 -6.15
N GLY A 91 6.82 12.94 -6.03
CA GLY A 91 5.80 12.94 -7.07
C GLY A 91 6.10 11.97 -8.23
N GLU A 92 7.01 11.02 -8.05
CA GLU A 92 7.42 10.01 -9.03
C GLU A 92 7.35 8.60 -8.42
N PRO A 93 6.73 7.60 -9.09
CA PRO A 93 6.56 6.28 -8.50
C PRO A 93 7.89 5.53 -8.38
N ALA A 94 8.01 4.69 -7.35
CA ALA A 94 9.08 3.70 -7.25
C ALA A 94 8.98 2.64 -8.36
N ALA A 95 9.56 2.96 -9.53
CA ALA A 95 9.32 2.28 -10.80
C ALA A 95 9.63 0.78 -10.78
N ASP A 96 10.66 0.38 -10.03
CA ASP A 96 11.08 -1.02 -9.90
C ASP A 96 9.99 -1.94 -9.33
N TYR A 97 9.03 -1.37 -8.61
CA TYR A 97 7.95 -2.10 -7.95
C TYR A 97 6.61 -1.94 -8.65
N LEU A 98 6.51 -1.22 -9.77
CA LEU A 98 5.23 -1.06 -10.48
C LEU A 98 4.76 -2.36 -11.13
N ILE A 99 3.44 -2.57 -11.11
CA ILE A 99 2.75 -3.52 -12.00
C ILE A 99 2.74 -2.91 -13.41
N GLU A 100 3.19 -3.70 -14.39
CA GLU A 100 3.17 -3.34 -15.81
C GLU A 100 1.74 -3.28 -16.38
#